data_AF-I0J986-F1
#
_entry.id   AF-I0J986-F1
#
_cell.length_a   1.000
_cell.length_b   1.000
_cell.length_c   1.000
_cell.angle_alpha   90.00
_cell.angle_beta   90.00
_cell.angle_gamma   90.00
#
_symmetry.space_group_name_H-M   'P 1'
#
loop_
_entity.id
_entity.type
_entity.pdbx_description
1 polymer ?
#
loop_
_entity_poly.entity_id
_entity_poly.type
_entity_poly.pdbx_seq_one_letter_code
_entity_poly.pdbx_strand_id
1 'polypeptide(L)' 'REYPVDWKRGGEPYYPINDERNNALFAKYQEEAAQNDKVIFCGSLADYKYYDMHVVIKRALEVVRNELNERNRQ' A
#
# COMPACT_ATOMS: atom_id res chain seq x y z
N ARG A 1 18.58 -19.41 -4.19
CA ARG A 1 17.31 -19.90 -4.75
C ARG A 1 16.23 -19.47 -3.80
N GLU A 2 15.25 -18.70 -4.26
CA GLU A 2 14.04 -18.44 -3.47
C GLU A 2 13.11 -19.64 -3.62
N TYR A 3 12.56 -20.08 -2.51
CA TYR A 3 11.59 -21.16 -2.47
C TYR A 3 10.22 -20.52 -2.20
N PRO A 4 9.26 -20.62 -3.12
CA PRO A 4 7.92 -20.09 -2.88
C PRO A 4 7.30 -20.82 -1.69
N VAL A 5 6.79 -20.06 -0.73
CA VAL A 5 6.06 -20.56 0.44
C VAL A 5 4.71 -19.89 0.44
N ASP A 6 3.64 -20.68 0.60
CA ASP A 6 2.30 -20.12 0.78
C ASP A 6 2.28 -19.22 2.00
N TRP A 7 1.77 -18.00 1.82
CA TRP A 7 1.69 -17.05 2.92
C TRP A 7 0.78 -17.59 4.02
N LYS A 8 1.24 -17.47 5.27
CA LYS A 8 0.48 -17.82 6.47
C LYS A 8 0.55 -16.67 7.47
N ARG A 9 -0.51 -16.51 8.25
CA ARG A 9 -0.56 -15.50 9.33
C ARG A 9 0.66 -15.69 10.25
N GLY A 10 1.42 -14.60 10.44
CA GLY A 10 2.70 -14.60 11.17
C GLY A 10 3.95 -14.74 10.30
N GLY A 11 3.81 -14.99 9.00
CA GLY A 11 4.89 -14.90 8.01
C GLY A 11 4.95 -13.52 7.36
N GLU A 12 6.14 -13.14 6.88
CA GLU A 12 6.34 -11.90 6.14
C GLU A 12 5.60 -11.94 4.79
N PRO A 13 4.75 -10.94 4.48
CA PRO A 13 4.10 -10.85 3.18
C PRO A 13 5.08 -10.27 2.14
N TYR A 14 5.43 -11.08 1.13
CA TYR A 14 6.36 -10.65 0.06
C TYR A 14 5.66 -10.24 -1.24
N TYR A 15 4.62 -10.96 -1.66
CA TYR A 15 3.95 -10.72 -2.95
C TYR A 15 2.42 -10.67 -2.78
N PRO A 16 1.75 -9.67 -3.37
CA PRO A 16 0.29 -9.65 -3.40
C PRO A 16 -0.23 -10.73 -4.36
N ILE A 17 -1.34 -11.35 -3.98
CA ILE A 17 -2.07 -12.29 -4.82
C ILE A 17 -3.24 -11.52 -5.45
N ASN A 18 -3.11 -11.20 -6.73
CA ASN A 18 -4.08 -10.41 -7.48
C ASN A 18 -5.20 -11.30 -8.02
N ASP A 19 -6.12 -11.69 -7.15
CA ASP A 19 -7.35 -12.40 -7.50
C ASP A 19 -8.61 -11.59 -7.11
N GLU A 20 -9.77 -11.98 -7.62
CA GLU A 20 -11.04 -11.27 -7.37
C GLU A 20 -11.35 -11.16 -5.88
N ARG A 21 -11.09 -12.22 -5.11
CA ARG A 21 -11.37 -12.25 -3.67
C ARG A 21 -10.51 -11.25 -2.91
N ASN A 22 -9.21 -11.23 -3.18
CA ASN A 22 -8.26 -10.35 -2.52
C ASN A 22 -8.43 -8.90 -2.95
N ASN A 23 -8.73 -8.67 -4.23
CA ASN A 23 -9.03 -7.33 -4.74
C ASN A 23 -10.32 -6.77 -4.12
N ALA A 24 -11.37 -7.59 -3.99
CA ALA A 24 -12.60 -7.18 -3.31
C ALA A 24 -12.39 -6.90 -1.82
N LEU A 25 -11.53 -7.67 -1.15
CA LEU A 25 -11.16 -7.42 0.24
C LEU A 25 -10.32 -6.14 0.39
N PHE A 26 -9.36 -5.93 -0.49
CA PHE A 26 -8.55 -4.72 -0.53
C PHE A 26 -9.41 -3.47 -0.74
N ALA A 27 -10.39 -3.51 -1.64
CA ALA A 27 -11.31 -2.40 -1.86
C ALA A 27 -12.05 -1.98 -0.57
N LYS A 28 -12.51 -2.94 0.24
CA LYS A 28 -13.13 -2.65 1.54
C LYS A 28 -12.17 -1.96 2.51
N TYR A 29 -10.91 -2.41 2.57
CA TYR A 29 -9.91 -1.73 3.38
C TYR A 29 -9.54 -0.35 2.86
N GLN A 30 -9.58 -0.12 1.54
CA GLN A 30 -9.40 1.21 0.97
C GLN A 30 -10.54 2.16 1.38
N GLU A 31 -11.78 1.67 1.39
CA GLU A 31 -12.95 2.44 1.85
C GLU A 31 -12.82 2.81 3.33
N GLU A 32 -12.39 1.88 4.18
CA GLU A 32 -12.13 2.15 5.60
C GLU A 32 -10.96 3.12 5.80
N ALA A 33 -9.86 2.94 5.06
CA ALA A 33 -8.69 3.81 5.12
C ALA A 33 -9.02 5.25 4.73
N ALA A 34 -9.91 5.45 3.75
CA ALA A 34 -10.35 6.76 3.30
C ALA A 34 -11.15 7.54 4.37
N GLN A 35 -11.67 6.87 5.40
CA GLN A 35 -12.39 7.51 6.51
C GLN A 35 -11.45 8.07 7.59
N ASN A 36 -10.15 7.79 7.52
CA ASN A 36 -9.16 8.24 8.49
C ASN A 36 -8.28 9.35 7.91
N ASP A 37 -8.50 10.59 8.37
CA ASP A 37 -7.78 11.80 7.94
C ASP A 37 -6.42 11.99 8.63
N LYS A 38 -6.09 11.15 9.61
CA LYS A 38 -4.85 11.25 10.42
C LYS A 38 -3.79 10.24 10.02
N VAL A 39 -4.09 9.32 9.12
CA VAL A 39 -3.20 8.24 8.70
C VAL A 39 -3.08 8.22 7.19
N ILE A 40 -1.85 8.26 6.68
CA ILE A 40 -1.57 8.11 5.26
C ILE A 40 -1.00 6.71 5.02
N PHE A 41 -1.76 5.90 4.29
CA PHE A 41 -1.34 4.57 3.84
C PHE A 41 -0.48 4.71 2.57
N CYS A 42 0.74 4.18 2.58
CA CYS A 42 1.68 4.30 1.48
C CYS A 42 2.64 3.11 1.40
N GLY A 43 2.97 2.68 0.16
CA GLY A 43 3.97 1.66 -0.12
C GLY A 43 3.37 0.30 -0.49
N SER A 44 4.23 -0.67 -0.82
CA SER A 44 3.83 -1.97 -1.39
C SER A 44 2.71 -2.68 -0.62
N LEU A 45 2.87 -2.80 0.71
CA LEU A 45 1.89 -3.48 1.56
C LEU A 45 0.61 -2.67 1.75
N ALA A 46 0.73 -1.36 1.87
CA ALA A 46 -0.40 -0.47 2.09
C ALA A 46 -1.26 -0.29 0.83
N ASP A 47 -0.62 -0.22 -0.34
CA ASP A 47 -1.26 -0.08 -1.64
C ASP A 47 -1.65 -1.45 -2.24
N TYR A 48 -1.37 -2.57 -1.54
CA TYR A 48 -1.53 -3.96 -1.99
C TYR A 48 -0.98 -4.20 -3.40
N LYS A 49 0.25 -3.74 -3.65
CA LYS A 49 0.88 -3.73 -4.98
C LYS A 49 2.34 -4.14 -4.88
N TYR A 50 2.77 -4.95 -5.84
CA TYR A 50 4.20 -5.21 -6.01
C TYR A 50 4.86 -3.98 -6.62
N TYR A 51 5.86 -3.44 -5.93
CA TYR A 51 6.65 -2.29 -6.39
C TYR A 51 8.12 -2.66 -6.48
N ASP A 52 8.75 -2.25 -7.59
CA ASP A 52 10.20 -2.09 -7.63
C ASP A 52 10.64 -0.92 -6.74
N MET A 53 11.90 -0.97 -6.28
CA MET A 53 12.46 0.02 -5.35
C MET A 53 12.28 1.47 -5.81
N HIS A 54 12.53 1.74 -7.09
CA HIS A 54 12.41 3.10 -7.64
C HIS A 54 10.95 3.59 -7.67
N VAL A 55 9.98 2.69 -7.86
CA VAL A 55 8.55 3.02 -7.86
C VAL A 55 8.09 3.37 -6.45
N VAL A 56 8.47 2.58 -5.44
CA VAL A 56 8.08 2.87 -4.05
C VAL A 56 8.72 4.16 -3.53
N ILE A 57 9.96 4.47 -3.91
CA ILE A 57 10.61 5.76 -3.58
C ILE A 57 9.84 6.92 -4.22
N LYS A 58 9.52 6.82 -5.52
CA LYS A 58 8.75 7.85 -6.22
C LYS A 58 7.38 8.07 -5.55
N ARG A 59 6.66 6.98 -5.25
CA ARG A 59 5.35 7.01 -4.58
C ARG A 59 5.43 7.73 -3.24
N ALA A 60 6.42 7.44 -2.41
CA ALA A 60 6.60 8.09 -1.12
C ALA A 60 6.85 9.60 -1.26
N LEU A 61 7.69 10.01 -2.21
CA LEU A 61 7.97 11.43 -2.46
C LEU A 61 6.74 12.19 -2.97
N GLU A 62 5.91 11.56 -3.81
CA GLU A 62 4.64 12.13 -4.27
C GLU A 62 3.65 12.32 -3.12
N VAL A 63 3.52 11.35 -2.23
CA VAL A 63 2.69 11.45 -1.02
C VAL A 63 3.10 12.64 -0.16
N VAL A 64 4.38 12.72 0.19
CA VAL A 64 4.90 13.79 1.05
C VAL A 64 4.71 15.15 0.40
N ARG A 65 4.96 15.25 -0.92
CA ARG A 65 4.75 16.50 -1.65
C ARG A 65 3.28 16.94 -1.60
N ASN A 66 2.34 16.02 -1.80
CA ASN A 66 0.91 16.35 -1.78
C ASN A 66 0.47 16.84 -0.40
N GLU A 67 0.83 16.11 0.66
CA GLU A 67 0.51 16.47 2.05
C GLU A 67 1.06 17.86 2.42
N LEU A 68 2.33 18.13 2.11
CA LEU A 68 2.93 19.42 2.43
C LEU A 68 2.36 20.56 1.58
N ASN A 69 2.03 20.31 0.31
CA ASN A 69 1.39 21.30 -0.54
C ASN A 69 -0.02 21.66 -0.08
N GLU A 70 -0.78 20.70 0.45
CA GLU A 70 -2.10 20.94 1.02
C GLU A 70 -2.03 21.77 2.31
N ARG A 71 -1.07 21.47 3.20
CA ARG A 71 -0.84 22.27 4.41
C ARG A 71 -0.44 23.72 4.13
N ASN A 72 0.33 23.96 3.08
CA ASN A 72 0.75 25.32 2.71
C ASN A 72 -0.37 26.15 2.06
N ARG A 73 -1.49 25.52 1.68
CA ARG A 73 -2.67 26.19 1.09
C ARG A 73 -3.79 26.48 2.09
N GLN A 74 -3.66 25.99 3.32
CA GLN A 74 -4.57 26.29 4.45
C GLN A 74 -4.00 27.44 5.28
#